data_AF-A0A1V5BTT9-F1
#
_entry.id   AF-A0A1V5BTT9-F1
#
_cell.length_a   1.000
_cell.length_b   1.000
_cell.length_c   1.000
_cell.angle_alpha   90.00
_cell.angle_beta   90.00
_cell.angle_gamma   90.00
#
_symmetry.space_group_name_H-M   'P 1'
#
loop_
_entity.id
_entity.type
_entity.pdbx_description
1 polymer ?
#
loop_
_entity_poly.entity_id
_entity_poly.type
_entity_poly.pdbx_seq_one_letter_code
_entity_poly.pdbx_strand_id
1 'polypeptide(L)'
;MANGKLTKLFPGGNTSLGFYSFYDHIIEKDATRVFILKGGPGVGKSTFMRKIGETMLEKGYDVEFHCCSSDNDSLDGIHIPAIRVAMIDGTAPQSEVPIV
;
A
#
# COMPACT_ATOMS: atom_id res chain seq x y z
N MET A 1 -12.62 -18.41 -13.54
CA MET A 1 -12.74 -17.87 -12.18
C MET A 1 -12.83 -16.36 -12.32
N ALA A 2 -13.67 -15.69 -11.54
CA ALA A 2 -13.72 -14.23 -11.59
C ALA A 2 -12.46 -13.68 -10.89
N ASN A 3 -11.69 -12.85 -11.59
CA ASN A 3 -10.57 -12.13 -10.97
C ASN A 3 -11.14 -11.12 -9.97
N GLY A 4 -10.39 -10.87 -8.88
CA GLY A 4 -10.73 -9.81 -7.94
C GLY A 4 -10.67 -8.44 -8.59
N LYS A 5 -11.30 -7.45 -7.95
CA LYS A 5 -11.29 -6.05 -8.38
C LYS A 5 -10.04 -5.36 -7.87
N LEU A 6 -9.31 -4.70 -8.79
CA LEU A 6 -8.22 -3.80 -8.45
C LEU A 6 -8.75 -2.36 -8.30
N THR A 7 -8.46 -1.74 -7.17
CA THR A 7 -8.66 -0.30 -6.94
C THR A 7 -7.30 0.38 -6.76
N LYS A 8 -7.05 1.49 -7.45
CA LYS A 8 -5.85 2.31 -7.26
C LYS A 8 -6.19 3.57 -6.51
N LEU A 9 -5.43 3.86 -5.45
CA LEU A 9 -5.61 4.98 -4.55
C LEU A 9 -4.32 5.80 -4.48
N PHE A 10 -4.47 7.12 -4.31
CA PHE A 10 -3.37 8.07 -4.20
C PHE A 10 -3.43 8.72 -2.82
N PRO A 11 -2.87 8.08 -1.77
CA PRO A 11 -3.02 8.53 -0.39
C PRO A 11 -2.21 9.80 -0.08
N GLY A 12 -1.15 10.10 -0.83
CA GLY A 12 -0.30 11.27 -0.62
C GLY A 12 -0.24 12.17 -1.84
N GLY A 13 -0.04 13.47 -1.62
CA GLY A 13 0.13 14.45 -2.69
C GLY A 13 0.84 15.73 -2.24
N ASN A 14 1.52 16.39 -3.16
CA ASN A 14 2.14 17.69 -2.94
C ASN A 14 1.12 18.81 -3.22
N THR A 15 0.89 19.68 -2.24
CA THR A 15 -0.05 20.81 -2.32
C THR A 15 0.68 22.14 -2.15
N SER A 16 -0.01 23.26 -2.38
CA SER A 16 0.54 24.59 -2.10
C SER A 16 0.86 24.85 -0.62
N LEU A 17 0.34 24.00 0.28
CA LEU A 17 0.60 24.05 1.73
C LEU A 17 1.66 23.02 2.17
N GLY A 18 2.27 22.30 1.23
CA GLY A 18 3.21 21.21 1.50
C GLY A 18 2.63 19.83 1.23
N PHE A 19 3.32 18.80 1.73
CA PHE A 19 2.90 17.41 1.58
C PHE A 19 1.67 17.12 2.44
N TYR A 20 0.63 16.56 1.82
CA TYR A 20 -0.59 16.13 2.52
C TYR A 20 -0.79 14.63 2.30
N SER A 21 -1.21 13.92 3.34
CA SER A 21 -1.31 12.47 3.31
C SER A 21 -2.50 11.91 4.08
N PHE A 22 -3.03 10.80 3.55
CA PHE A 22 -4.04 9.93 4.14
C PHE A 22 -3.49 8.51 4.41
N TYR A 23 -2.17 8.33 4.63
CA TYR A 23 -1.59 7.00 4.94
C TYR A 23 -2.25 6.35 6.18
N ASP A 24 -2.71 7.15 7.13
CA ASP A 24 -3.43 6.69 8.34
C ASP A 24 -4.76 5.98 8.04
N HIS A 25 -5.30 6.13 6.83
CA HIS A 25 -6.54 5.51 6.38
C HIS A 25 -6.33 4.32 5.45
N ILE A 26 -5.08 3.92 5.20
CA ILE A 26 -4.77 2.76 4.35
C ILE A 26 -5.18 1.46 5.03
N ILE A 27 -5.12 1.41 6.36
CA ILE A 27 -5.42 0.22 7.13
C ILE A 27 -6.34 0.62 8.28
N GLU A 28 -7.45 -0.11 8.42
CA GLU A 28 -8.32 0.02 9.58
C GLU A 28 -7.63 -0.50 10.87
N LYS A 29 -7.99 0.07 12.02
CA LYS A 29 -7.39 -0.29 13.31
C LYS A 29 -7.55 -1.77 13.70
N ASP A 30 -8.46 -2.49 13.06
CA ASP A 30 -8.78 -3.90 13.31
C ASP A 30 -8.09 -4.85 12.29
N ALA A 31 -7.03 -4.41 11.63
CA ALA A 31 -6.30 -5.25 10.70
C ALA A 31 -5.79 -6.54 11.33
N THR A 32 -6.00 -7.66 10.62
CA THR A 32 -5.48 -8.97 11.01
C THR A 32 -3.96 -8.96 11.04
N ARG A 33 -3.33 -8.32 10.04
CA ARG A 33 -1.86 -8.27 9.95
C ARG A 33 -1.37 -7.13 9.08
N VAL A 34 -0.35 -6.45 9.57
CA VAL A 34 0.38 -5.40 8.83
C VAL A 34 1.83 -5.83 8.64
N PHE A 35 2.30 -5.82 7.39
CA PHE A 35 3.70 -6.04 7.05
C PHE A 35 4.36 -4.71 6.68
N ILE A 36 5.44 -4.35 7.38
CA ILE A 36 6.22 -3.16 7.05
C ILE A 36 7.47 -3.60 6.28
N LEU A 37 7.57 -3.21 5.02
CA LEU A 37 8.72 -3.48 4.17
C LEU A 37 9.77 -2.40 4.37
N LYS A 38 10.82 -2.73 5.11
CA LYS A 38 11.99 -1.86 5.26
C LYS A 38 13.04 -2.17 4.19
N GLY A 39 13.63 -1.13 3.62
CA GLY A 39 14.74 -1.27 2.67
C GLY A 39 15.06 0.04 1.97
N GLY A 40 16.26 0.15 1.41
CA GLY A 40 16.67 1.35 0.67
C GLY A 40 15.84 1.62 -0.60
N PRO A 41 15.97 2.79 -1.22
CA PRO A 41 15.42 3.05 -2.54
C PRO A 41 15.93 2.01 -3.56
N GLY A 42 15.07 1.58 -4.50
CA GLY A 42 15.46 0.68 -5.59
C GLY A 42 15.67 -0.79 -5.23
N VAL A 43 15.47 -1.23 -3.98
CA VAL A 43 15.63 -2.65 -3.58
C VAL A 43 14.46 -3.55 -3.97
N GLY A 44 13.50 -3.05 -4.76
CA GLY A 44 12.39 -3.84 -5.30
C GLY A 44 11.15 -3.95 -4.41
N LYS A 45 10.96 -3.08 -3.41
CA LYS A 45 9.81 -3.12 -2.48
C LYS A 45 8.46 -2.97 -3.21
N SER A 46 8.33 -1.95 -4.04
CA SER A 46 7.14 -1.73 -4.90
C SER A 46 6.87 -2.94 -5.80
N THR A 47 7.90 -3.48 -6.45
CA THR A 47 7.78 -4.68 -7.29
C THR A 47 7.31 -5.90 -6.49
N PHE A 48 7.81 -6.08 -5.27
CA PHE A 48 7.38 -7.16 -4.39
C PHE A 48 5.90 -7.02 -4.01
N MET A 49 5.48 -5.83 -3.57
CA MET A 49 4.06 -5.58 -3.26
C MET A 49 3.15 -5.79 -4.47
N ARG A 50 3.56 -5.29 -5.65
CA ARG A 50 2.81 -5.47 -6.90
C ARG A 50 2.58 -6.95 -7.22
N LYS A 51 3.64 -7.77 -7.15
CA LYS A 51 3.55 -9.22 -7.40
C LYS A 51 2.60 -9.92 -6.43
N ILE A 52 2.65 -9.57 -5.14
CA ILE A 52 1.72 -10.12 -4.13
C ILE A 52 0.28 -9.71 -4.45
N GLY A 53 0.05 -8.43 -4.76
CA GLY A 53 -1.27 -7.92 -5.10
C GLY A 53 -1.87 -8.58 -6.35
N GLU A 54 -1.09 -8.70 -7.43
CA GLU A 54 -1.49 -9.41 -8.66
C GLU A 54 -1.83 -10.87 -8.37
N THR A 55 -1.01 -11.57 -7.58
CA THR A 55 -1.28 -12.95 -7.16
C THR A 55 -2.60 -13.08 -6.38
N MET A 56 -2.95 -12.08 -5.57
CA MET A 56 -4.20 -12.08 -4.80
C MET A 56 -5.43 -11.80 -5.69
N LEU A 57 -5.30 -10.90 -6.67
CA LEU A 57 -6.34 -10.66 -7.68
C LEU A 57 -6.64 -11.92 -8.49
N GLU A 58 -5.61 -12.66 -8.91
CA GLU A 58 -5.74 -13.94 -9.62
C GLU A 58 -6.45 -15.01 -8.77
N LYS A 59 -6.29 -14.94 -7.44
CA LYS A 59 -6.99 -15.79 -6.48
C LYS A 59 -8.44 -15.34 -6.19
N GLY A 60 -8.89 -14.25 -6.80
CA GLY A 60 -10.26 -13.73 -6.63
C GLY A 60 -10.44 -12.76 -5.46
N TYR A 61 -9.36 -12.28 -4.84
CA TYR A 61 -9.44 -11.26 -3.79
C TYR A 61 -9.42 -9.86 -4.38
N ASP A 62 -10.25 -8.98 -3.86
CA ASP A 62 -10.14 -7.55 -4.13
C ASP A 62 -8.88 -6.99 -3.50
N VAL A 63 -8.20 -6.10 -4.22
CA VAL A 63 -6.93 -5.50 -3.77
C VAL A 63 -6.93 -4.01 -4.04
N GLU A 64 -6.43 -3.26 -3.07
CA GLU A 64 -6.18 -1.84 -3.14
C GLU A 64 -4.68 -1.60 -3.32
N PHE A 65 -4.31 -0.85 -4.35
CA PHE A 65 -2.94 -0.40 -4.59
C PHE A 65 -2.82 1.06 -4.18
N HIS A 66 -1.91 1.34 -3.25
CA HIS A 66 -1.63 2.69 -2.78
C HIS A 66 -0.38 3.21 -3.51
N CYS A 67 -0.62 4.08 -4.49
CA CYS A 67 0.40 4.64 -5.35
C CYS A 67 1.29 5.64 -4.60
N CYS A 68 2.57 5.66 -4.95
CA CYS A 68 3.50 6.62 -4.39
C CYS A 68 3.26 8.04 -4.95
N SER A 69 3.28 9.05 -4.09
CA SER A 69 3.10 10.44 -4.48
C SER A 69 4.26 11.02 -5.29
N SER A 70 5.43 10.40 -5.20
CA SER A 70 6.68 10.87 -5.81
C SER A 70 7.08 10.06 -7.06
N ASP A 71 6.48 8.90 -7.27
CA ASP A 71 6.74 8.02 -8.41
C ASP A 71 5.45 7.27 -8.80
N ASN A 72 4.88 7.63 -9.96
CA ASN A 72 3.62 7.07 -10.46
C ASN A 72 3.66 5.55 -10.67
N ASP A 73 4.84 4.99 -10.93
CA ASP A 73 5.02 3.55 -11.16
C ASP A 73 5.39 2.79 -9.88
N SER A 74 5.54 3.50 -8.75
CA SER A 74 5.82 2.92 -7.45
C SER A 74 4.57 2.76 -6.58
N LEU A 75 4.59 1.76 -5.72
CA LEU A 75 3.58 1.52 -4.69
C LEU A 75 4.20 1.80 -3.33
N ASP A 76 3.47 2.50 -2.48
CA ASP A 76 3.76 2.67 -1.06
C ASP A 76 3.01 1.66 -0.18
N GLY A 77 2.00 0.98 -0.74
CA GLY A 77 1.32 -0.09 -0.03
C GLY A 77 0.31 -0.86 -0.87
N ILE A 78 -0.11 -1.99 -0.32
CA ILE A 78 -1.27 -2.76 -0.78
C ILE A 78 -2.15 -3.14 0.42
N HIS A 79 -3.46 -3.19 0.20
CA HIS A 79 -4.44 -3.65 1.18
C HIS A 79 -5.38 -4.68 0.55
N ILE A 80 -5.68 -5.74 1.30
CA ILE A 80 -6.54 -6.85 0.88
C ILE A 80 -7.70 -6.94 1.88
N PRO A 81 -8.83 -6.24 1.61
CA PRO A 81 -9.89 -6.02 2.59
C PRO A 81 -10.49 -7.31 3.15
N ALA A 82 -10.72 -8.31 2.29
CA ALA A 82 -11.38 -9.56 2.68
C ALA A 82 -10.64 -10.36 3.78
N ILE A 83 -9.32 -10.19 3.91
CA ILE A 83 -8.50 -10.83 4.95
C ILE A 83 -7.91 -9.83 5.95
N ARG A 84 -8.19 -8.53 5.75
CA ARG A 84 -7.66 -7.40 6.55
C ARG A 84 -6.15 -7.46 6.71
N VAL A 85 -5.46 -7.72 5.59
CA VAL A 85 -4.00 -7.75 5.52
C VAL A 85 -3.52 -6.61 4.66
N ALA A 86 -2.48 -5.94 5.10
CA ALA A 86 -1.83 -4.89 4.33
C ALA A 86 -0.31 -4.96 4.41
N MET A 87 0.32 -4.44 3.37
CA MET A 87 1.76 -4.30 3.26
C MET A 87 2.07 -2.84 2.96
N ILE A 88 2.99 -2.23 3.71
CA ILE A 88 3.35 -0.81 3.59
C ILE A 88 4.86 -0.67 3.43
N ASP A 89 5.29 0.26 2.60
CA ASP A 89 6.67 0.75 2.54
C ASP A 89 7.02 1.51 3.82
N GLY A 90 8.00 1.00 4.57
CA GLY A 90 8.49 1.62 5.81
C GLY A 90 9.63 2.62 5.61
N THR A 91 9.88 3.09 4.38
CA THR A 91 10.90 4.11 4.10
C THR A 91 10.41 5.46 4.62
N ALA A 92 11.26 6.20 5.34
CA ALA A 92 10.92 7.56 5.78
C ALA A 92 10.48 8.42 4.56
N PRO A 93 9.41 9.22 4.64
CA PRO A 93 8.69 9.70 5.84
C PRO A 93 7.54 8.81 6.34
N GLN A 94 7.27 7.66 5.72
CA GLN A 94 6.17 6.75 6.07
C GLN A 94 6.43 5.93 7.34
N SER A 95 7.44 6.31 8.13
CA SER A 95 7.91 5.59 9.32
C SER A 95 6.93 5.62 10.50
N GLU A 96 5.93 6.49 10.47
CA GLU A 96 4.89 6.60 11.48
C GLU A 96 3.61 5.91 10.98
N VAL A 97 3.65 4.58 10.81
CA VAL A 97 2.40 3.82 10.79
C VAL A 97 1.90 3.80 12.23
N PRO A 98 0.66 4.23 12.54
CA PRO A 98 0.13 4.17 13.90
C PRO A 98 0.22 2.72 14.36
N ILE A 99 1.15 2.50 15.29
CA ILE A 99 1.30 1.22 15.98
C ILE A 99 0.01 1.05 16.76
N VAL A 100 -0.70 -0.03 16.47
CA VAL A 100 -1.94 -0.47 17.11
C VAL A 100 -1.88 -0.34 18.62
#